data_AF-A0A395J071-F1
#
_entry.id   AF-A0A395J071-F1
#
_cell.length_a   1.000
_cell.length_b   1.000
_cell.length_c   1.000
_cell.angle_alpha   90.00
_cell.angle_beta   90.00
_cell.angle_gamma   90.00
#
_symmetry.space_group_name_H-M   'P 1'
#
loop_
_entity.id
_entity.type
_entity.pdbx_description
1 polymer ?
#
loop_
_entity_poly.entity_id
_entity_poly.type
_entity_poly.pdbx_seq_one_letter_code
_entity_poly.pdbx_strand_id
1 'polypeptide(L)'
;MFRFHKTLDVVTLFHKASSPASLRVHTLLKQASAQAAATSTEDQASDYSAQTNPRRQEFELEVTESAPTPDQLKSILEYIGVSKVGSIVTGAKDEADAVRKIQSNQDSFQRPLTVDWSNGRAVAGDNQSEILKMLNTISKD
;
A
#
# COMPACT_ATOMS: atom_id res chain seq x y z
N MET A 1 10.44 1.51 31.91
CA MET A 1 10.83 0.90 30.63
C MET A 1 10.15 1.69 29.52
N PHE A 2 10.90 2.49 28.78
CA PHE A 2 10.38 3.14 27.58
C PHE A 2 10.32 2.08 26.48
N ARG A 3 9.10 1.71 26.07
CA ARG A 3 8.91 0.91 24.87
C ARG A 3 9.08 1.86 23.69
N PHE A 4 10.19 1.71 22.97
CA PHE A 4 10.35 2.36 21.68
C PHE A 4 9.30 1.75 20.75
N HIS A 5 8.25 2.49 20.42
CA HIS A 5 7.33 2.08 19.38
C HIS A 5 8.13 2.06 18.07
N LYS A 6 8.25 0.87 17.44
CA LYS A 6 8.72 0.74 16.07
C LYS A 6 7.84 1.70 15.23
N THR A 7 8.44 2.49 14.36
CA THR A 7 7.69 3.32 13.41
C THR A 7 6.77 2.39 12.63
N LEU A 8 5.47 2.68 12.61
CA LEU A 8 4.51 1.87 11.87
C LEU A 8 4.86 1.93 10.39
N ASP A 9 4.66 0.81 9.70
CA ASP A 9 4.83 0.76 8.27
C ASP A 9 3.74 1.59 7.58
N VAL A 10 4.12 2.42 6.62
CA VAL A 10 3.17 3.27 5.92
C VAL A 10 2.72 2.59 4.64
N VAL A 11 1.42 2.33 4.55
CA VAL A 11 0.75 1.83 3.36
C VAL A 11 -0.15 2.91 2.79
N THR A 12 0.19 3.43 1.61
CA THR A 12 -0.62 4.44 0.92
C THR A 12 -1.47 3.78 -0.16
N LEU A 13 -2.77 4.07 -0.12
CA LEU A 13 -3.73 3.73 -1.17
C LEU A 13 -4.03 4.96 -2.01
N PHE A 14 -3.67 4.90 -3.29
CA PHE A 14 -4.15 5.82 -4.31
C PHE A 14 -5.44 5.27 -4.92
N HIS A 15 -6.56 5.94 -4.66
CA HIS A 15 -7.88 5.47 -5.10
C HIS A 15 -8.66 6.56 -5.86
N LYS A 16 -9.76 6.18 -6.49
CA LYS A 16 -10.72 7.11 -7.10
C LYS A 16 -12.11 6.76 -6.58
N ALA A 17 -12.82 7.69 -5.94
CA ALA A 17 -14.15 7.43 -5.38
C ALA A 17 -15.16 6.96 -6.44
N SER A 18 -14.98 7.37 -7.70
CA SER A 18 -15.82 6.94 -8.83
C SER A 18 -15.53 5.52 -9.33
N SER A 19 -14.51 4.83 -8.81
CA SER A 19 -14.12 3.48 -9.25
C SER A 19 -14.55 2.41 -8.24
N PRO A 20 -15.40 1.43 -8.63
CA PRO A 20 -15.78 0.32 -7.76
C PRO A 20 -14.61 -0.54 -7.30
N ALA A 21 -13.58 -0.68 -8.14
CA ALA A 21 -12.34 -1.38 -7.80
C ALA A 21 -11.61 -0.68 -6.65
N SER A 22 -11.52 0.66 -6.71
CA SER A 22 -10.93 1.48 -5.65
C SER A 22 -11.65 1.34 -4.32
N LEU A 23 -12.99 1.34 -4.32
CA LEU A 23 -13.79 1.19 -3.10
C LEU A 23 -13.63 -0.18 -2.44
N ARG A 24 -13.50 -1.25 -3.23
CA ARG A 24 -13.22 -2.60 -2.72
C ARG A 24 -11.86 -2.66 -2.01
N VAL A 25 -10.82 -2.09 -2.62
CA VAL A 25 -9.48 -2.06 -2.02
C VAL A 25 -9.45 -1.20 -0.76
N HIS A 26 -10.09 -0.03 -0.77
CA HIS A 26 -10.22 0.82 0.42
C HIS A 26 -10.88 0.08 1.58
N THR A 27 -11.99 -0.62 1.32
CA THR A 27 -12.69 -1.39 2.36
C THR A 27 -11.82 -2.52 2.90
N LEU A 28 -11.10 -3.23 2.03
CA LEU A 28 -10.18 -4.31 2.40
C LEU A 28 -9.05 -3.78 3.31
N LEU A 29 -8.38 -2.70 2.91
CA LEU A 29 -7.26 -2.14 3.66
C LEU A 29 -7.70 -1.57 5.00
N LYS A 30 -8.87 -0.90 5.04
CA LYS A 30 -9.44 -0.39 6.28
C LYS A 30 -9.82 -1.49 7.27
N GLN A 31 -10.37 -2.61 6.78
CA GLN A 31 -10.62 -3.78 7.61
C GLN A 31 -9.30 -4.41 8.11
N ALA A 32 -8.30 -4.49 7.24
CA ALA A 32 -7.00 -5.05 7.60
C ALA A 32 -6.27 -4.22 8.67
N SER A 33 -6.29 -2.88 8.57
CA SER A 33 -5.67 -2.00 9.56
C SER A 33 -6.40 -2.07 10.91
N ALA A 34 -7.74 -2.05 10.91
CA ALA A 34 -8.53 -2.21 12.12
C ALA A 34 -8.29 -3.56 12.82
N GLN A 35 -8.18 -4.64 12.05
CA GLN A 35 -7.88 -5.97 12.58
C GLN A 35 -6.48 -6.02 13.21
N ALA A 36 -5.48 -5.42 12.56
CA ALA A 36 -4.11 -5.40 13.07
C ALA A 36 -4.01 -4.65 14.41
N ALA A 37 -4.67 -3.49 14.53
CA ALA A 37 -4.74 -2.72 15.76
C ALA A 37 -5.46 -3.46 16.90
N ALA A 38 -6.57 -4.14 16.60
CA ALA A 38 -7.32 -4.92 17.59
C ALA A 38 -6.49 -6.09 18.14
N THR A 39 -5.82 -6.85 17.27
CA THR A 39 -4.96 -7.98 17.69
C THR A 39 -3.74 -7.54 18.49
N SER A 40 -3.28 -6.30 18.32
CA SER A 40 -2.19 -5.73 19.10
C SER A 40 -2.60 -5.47 20.56
N THR A 41 -3.87 -5.18 20.83
CA THR A 41 -4.34 -4.78 22.17
C THR A 41 -4.64 -5.98 23.07
N GLU A 42 -5.19 -7.08 22.53
CA GLU A 42 -5.57 -8.27 23.31
C GLU A 42 -4.36 -9.04 23.86
N ASP A 43 -3.23 -9.05 23.16
CA ASP A 43 -2.07 -9.89 23.50
C ASP A 43 -1.03 -9.17 24.39
N GLN A 44 -1.24 -7.89 24.74
CA GLN A 44 -0.39 -7.18 25.70
C GLN A 44 -0.64 -7.61 27.16
N ALA A 45 -1.71 -8.38 27.41
CA ALA A 45 -2.10 -8.88 28.73
C ALA A 45 -1.78 -10.37 28.95
N SER A 46 -1.36 -11.11 27.92
CA SER A 46 -1.26 -12.57 27.96
C SER A 46 0.14 -13.05 27.60
N ASP A 47 0.65 -13.93 28.45
CA ASP A 47 1.98 -14.54 28.44
C ASP A 47 2.29 -15.33 27.15
N TYR A 48 3.58 -15.48 26.86
CA TYR A 48 4.15 -16.06 25.64
C TYR A 48 3.61 -17.47 25.31
N SER A 49 2.70 -17.59 24.35
CA SER A 49 2.46 -18.86 23.64
C SER A 49 2.47 -18.64 22.13
N ALA A 50 3.13 -19.56 21.42
CA ALA A 50 3.40 -19.47 20.00
C ALA A 50 2.09 -19.48 19.18
N GLN A 51 1.58 -18.29 18.86
CA GLN A 51 0.40 -18.13 18.03
C GLN A 51 0.74 -18.50 16.57
N THR A 52 0.09 -19.54 16.05
CA THR A 52 0.29 -20.14 14.72
C THR A 52 -0.41 -19.39 13.58
N ASN A 53 -0.97 -18.21 13.83
CA ASN A 53 -1.51 -17.34 12.78
C ASN A 53 -0.46 -16.29 12.38
N PRO A 54 -0.30 -15.97 11.08
CA PRO A 54 0.58 -14.89 10.66
C PRO A 54 0.08 -13.59 11.30
N ARG A 55 0.80 -13.15 12.36
CA ARG A 55 0.56 -11.94 13.13
C ARG A 55 0.61 -10.75 12.19
N ARG A 56 -0.52 -10.14 11.83
CA ARG A 56 -0.48 -8.89 11.05
C ARG A 56 0.01 -7.77 11.95
N GLN A 57 1.16 -7.22 11.61
CA GLN A 57 1.70 -6.07 12.33
C GLN A 57 0.86 -4.84 12.00
N GLU A 58 0.72 -3.95 12.99
CA GLU A 58 0.04 -2.67 12.81
C GLU A 58 0.77 -1.85 11.74
N PHE A 59 0.01 -1.21 10.87
CA PHE A 59 0.50 -0.34 9.80
C PHE A 59 -0.41 0.88 9.69
N GLU A 60 0.17 1.99 9.26
CA GLU A 60 -0.56 3.23 9.01
C GLU A 60 -1.14 3.20 7.60
N LEU A 61 -2.46 3.27 7.49
CA LEU A 61 -3.16 3.34 6.22
C LEU A 61 -3.41 4.79 5.82
N GLU A 62 -2.71 5.27 4.81
CA GLU A 62 -2.96 6.56 4.18
C GLU A 62 -3.84 6.36 2.94
N VAL A 63 -4.92 7.12 2.82
CA VAL A 63 -5.84 7.03 1.68
C VAL A 63 -5.86 8.38 0.97
N THR A 64 -5.53 8.39 -0.32
CA THR A 64 -5.47 9.61 -1.12
C THR A 64 -6.14 9.45 -2.48
N GLU A 65 -6.85 10.51 -2.88
CA GLU A 65 -7.43 10.65 -4.22
C GLU A 65 -6.56 11.52 -5.14
N SER A 66 -5.44 12.05 -4.64
CA SER A 66 -4.52 12.81 -5.47
C SER A 66 -3.61 11.88 -6.25
N ALA A 67 -3.07 12.35 -7.38
CA ALA A 67 -1.99 11.62 -8.04
C ALA A 67 -0.72 11.62 -7.14
N PRO A 68 0.16 10.60 -7.25
CA PRO A 68 1.43 10.61 -6.54
C PRO A 68 2.27 11.82 -6.95
N THR A 69 3.05 12.35 -6.01
CA THR A 69 4.07 13.35 -6.33
C THR A 69 5.12 12.77 -7.27
N PRO A 70 5.88 13.60 -8.02
CA PRO A 70 6.91 13.09 -8.93
C PRO A 70 7.90 12.14 -8.24
N ASP A 71 8.35 12.45 -7.03
CA ASP A 71 9.31 11.61 -6.31
C ASP A 71 8.67 10.30 -5.83
N GLN A 72 7.43 10.35 -5.32
CA GLN A 72 6.67 9.14 -4.99
C GLN A 72 6.48 8.23 -6.22
N LEU A 73 6.20 8.82 -7.38
CA LEU A 73 6.04 8.05 -8.62
C LEU A 73 7.34 7.33 -9.00
N LYS A 74 8.49 7.98 -8.86
CA LYS A 74 9.79 7.34 -9.14
C LYS A 74 10.01 6.11 -8.26
N SER A 75 9.83 6.28 -6.94
CA SER A 75 9.95 5.16 -6.00
C SER A 75 8.96 4.02 -6.30
N ILE A 76 7.71 4.34 -6.66
CA ILE A 76 6.73 3.34 -7.08
C ILE A 76 7.20 2.58 -8.32
N LEU A 77 7.72 3.28 -9.32
CA LEU A 77 8.23 2.68 -10.55
C LEU A 77 9.46 1.80 -10.31
N GLU A 78 10.32 2.18 -9.36
CA GLU A 78 11.43 1.35 -8.88
C GLU A 78 10.94 0.06 -8.21
N TYR A 79 9.91 0.14 -7.36
CA TYR A 79 9.33 -1.02 -6.65
C TYR A 79 8.68 -2.04 -7.57
N ILE A 80 7.98 -1.58 -8.60
CA ILE A 80 7.23 -2.43 -9.53
C ILE A 80 8.13 -2.88 -10.70
N GLY A 81 9.17 -2.11 -10.98
CA GLY A 81 10.10 -2.28 -12.08
C GLY A 81 9.71 -1.47 -13.33
N VAL A 82 10.72 -0.92 -13.99
CA VAL A 82 10.58 -0.09 -15.21
C VAL A 82 9.82 -0.75 -16.35
N SER A 83 9.76 -2.08 -16.40
CA SER A 83 8.98 -2.82 -17.42
C SER A 83 7.47 -2.66 -17.28
N LYS A 84 6.99 -2.23 -16.12
CA LYS A 84 5.56 -2.09 -15.79
C LYS A 84 5.09 -0.64 -15.74
N VAL A 85 5.91 0.33 -16.16
CA VAL A 85 5.55 1.76 -16.19
C VAL A 85 4.21 2.01 -16.89
N GLY A 86 3.98 1.36 -18.05
CA GLY A 86 2.73 1.49 -18.80
C GLY A 86 1.48 0.95 -18.09
N SER A 87 1.65 0.07 -17.09
CA SER A 87 0.54 -0.45 -16.27
C SER A 87 0.14 0.50 -15.13
N ILE A 88 1.04 1.42 -14.76
CA ILE A 88 0.81 2.46 -13.73
C ILE A 88 0.36 3.76 -14.38
N VAL A 89 0.95 4.11 -15.52
CA VAL A 89 0.62 5.33 -16.25
C VAL A 89 0.34 5.00 -17.70
N THR A 90 -0.89 5.29 -18.13
CA THR A 90 -1.38 4.90 -19.45
C THR A 90 -0.57 5.54 -20.57
N GLY A 91 0.08 4.69 -21.37
CA GLY A 91 0.88 5.11 -22.52
C GLY A 91 2.21 5.77 -22.16
N ALA A 92 2.67 5.65 -20.91
CA ALA A 92 4.04 6.00 -20.54
C ALA A 92 5.02 4.91 -20.99
N LYS A 93 6.16 5.31 -21.55
CA LYS A 93 7.23 4.40 -22.01
C LYS A 93 8.38 4.31 -21.03
N ASP A 94 8.65 5.42 -20.35
CA ASP A 94 9.70 5.57 -19.35
C ASP A 94 9.20 6.42 -18.17
N GLU A 95 10.02 6.53 -17.15
CA GLU A 95 9.75 7.31 -15.94
C GLU A 95 9.51 8.79 -16.24
N ALA A 96 10.30 9.39 -17.14
CA ALA A 96 10.18 10.81 -17.47
C ALA A 96 8.84 11.11 -18.18
N ASP A 97 8.42 10.23 -19.09
CA ASP A 97 7.13 10.27 -19.75
C ASP A 97 5.98 10.04 -18.77
N ALA A 98 6.14 9.15 -17.79
CA ALA A 98 5.15 8.90 -16.75
C ALA A 98 4.90 10.16 -15.90
N VAL A 99 5.98 10.82 -15.44
CA VAL A 99 5.91 12.08 -14.68
C VAL A 99 5.21 13.16 -15.50
N ARG A 100 5.64 13.37 -16.75
CA ARG A 100 5.04 14.38 -17.64
C ARG A 100 3.55 14.13 -17.87
N LYS A 101 3.15 12.87 -18.06
CA LYS A 101 1.75 12.49 -18.28
C LYS A 101 0.88 12.73 -17.06
N ILE A 102 1.35 12.39 -15.86
CA ILE A 102 0.60 12.64 -14.63
C ILE A 102 0.43 14.14 -14.37
N GLN A 103 1.49 14.92 -14.60
CA GLN A 103 1.43 16.38 -14.46
C GLN A 103 0.44 17.01 -15.45
N SER A 104 0.38 16.49 -16.68
CA SER A 104 -0.53 17.00 -17.71
C SER A 104 -1.97 16.50 -17.53
N ASN A 105 -2.13 15.27 -17.06
CA ASN A 105 -3.41 14.60 -16.88
C ASN A 105 -3.33 13.58 -15.75
N GLN A 106 -3.91 13.91 -14.59
CA GLN A 106 -3.92 13.02 -13.42
C GLN A 106 -4.71 11.72 -13.66
N ASP A 107 -5.67 11.70 -14.60
CA ASP A 107 -6.42 10.50 -14.96
C ASP A 107 -5.59 9.52 -15.80
N SER A 108 -4.39 9.91 -16.25
CA SER A 108 -3.46 8.96 -16.89
C SER A 108 -2.92 7.92 -15.91
N PHE A 109 -2.93 8.22 -14.61
CA PHE A 109 -2.53 7.33 -13.54
C PHE A 109 -3.61 6.28 -13.24
N GLN A 110 -3.24 5.02 -13.33
CA GLN A 110 -4.11 3.88 -13.12
C GLN A 110 -4.39 3.68 -11.62
N ARG A 111 -5.67 3.59 -11.28
CA ARG A 111 -6.16 3.44 -9.90
C ARG A 111 -7.12 2.25 -9.82
N PRO A 112 -7.13 1.48 -8.72
CA PRO A 112 -6.36 1.70 -7.49
C PRO A 112 -4.89 1.28 -7.59
N LEU A 113 -4.03 1.94 -6.81
CA LEU A 113 -2.65 1.52 -6.56
C LEU A 113 -2.43 1.49 -5.05
N THR A 114 -1.96 0.35 -4.54
CA THR A 114 -1.54 0.23 -3.13
C THR A 114 -0.02 0.20 -3.07
N VAL A 115 0.57 1.00 -2.20
CA VAL A 115 2.02 1.12 -2.05
C VAL A 115 2.39 0.91 -0.59
N ASP A 116 3.35 0.02 -0.35
CA ASP A 116 4.01 -0.20 0.94
C ASP A 116 5.41 0.41 0.85
N TRP A 117 5.57 1.55 1.54
CA TRP A 117 6.82 2.31 1.51
C TRP A 117 7.93 1.66 2.33
N SER A 118 7.57 0.93 3.38
CA SER A 118 8.54 0.28 4.27
C SER A 118 9.21 -0.91 3.59
N ASN A 119 8.43 -1.72 2.87
CA ASN A 119 8.94 -2.91 2.20
C ASN A 119 9.33 -2.67 0.73
N GLY A 120 9.12 -1.46 0.20
CA GLY A 120 9.40 -1.11 -1.19
C GLY A 120 8.59 -1.92 -2.18
N ARG A 121 7.28 -2.08 -1.92
CA ARG A 121 6.38 -2.89 -2.76
C ARG A 121 5.18 -2.06 -3.19
N ALA A 122 4.67 -2.33 -4.39
CA ALA A 122 3.42 -1.75 -4.83
C ALA A 122 2.62 -2.73 -5.69
N VAL A 123 1.30 -2.66 -5.55
CA VAL A 123 0.32 -3.52 -6.22
C VAL A 123 -0.67 -2.63 -6.95
N ALA A 124 -0.70 -2.77 -8.28
CA ALA A 124 -1.66 -2.09 -9.15
C ALA A 124 -2.94 -2.92 -9.30
N GLY A 125 -4.09 -2.25 -9.27
CA GLY A 125 -5.39 -2.87 -9.42
C GLY A 125 -5.98 -3.39 -8.11
N ASP A 126 -7.03 -4.21 -8.24
CA ASP A 126 -7.88 -4.68 -7.15
C ASP A 126 -7.63 -6.14 -6.76
N ASN A 127 -6.46 -6.68 -7.10
CA ASN A 127 -6.11 -8.06 -6.78
C ASN A 127 -5.93 -8.24 -5.27
N GLN A 128 -7.02 -8.61 -4.60
CA GLN A 128 -7.07 -8.79 -3.15
C GLN A 128 -6.02 -9.78 -2.64
N SER A 129 -5.74 -10.85 -3.41
CA SER A 129 -4.76 -11.85 -3.00
C SER A 129 -3.35 -11.30 -2.97
N GLU A 130 -2.98 -10.47 -3.95
CA GLU A 130 -1.67 -9.81 -3.99
C GLU A 130 -1.54 -8.74 -2.89
N ILE A 131 -2.60 -7.95 -2.68
CA ILE A 131 -2.65 -6.96 -1.61
C ILE A 131 -2.49 -7.65 -0.24
N LEU A 132 -3.25 -8.72 0.03
CA LEU A 132 -3.14 -9.46 1.29
C LEU A 132 -1.77 -10.12 1.47
N LYS A 133 -1.16 -10.64 0.40
CA LYS A 133 0.21 -11.17 0.43
C LYS A 133 1.22 -10.08 0.77
N MET A 134 1.04 -8.87 0.26
CA MET A 134 1.87 -7.70 0.59
C MET A 134 1.69 -7.30 2.05
N LEU A 135 0.46 -7.21 2.55
CA LEU A 135 0.21 -6.87 3.96
C LEU A 135 0.76 -7.93 4.93
N ASN A 136 0.78 -9.21 4.54
CA ASN A 136 1.37 -10.26 5.37
C ASN A 136 2.91 -10.22 5.38
N THR A 137 3.58 -9.48 4.48
CA THR A 137 5.05 -9.31 4.55
C THR A 137 5.46 -8.27 5.60
N ILE A 138 4.58 -7.32 5.93
CA ILE A 138 4.76 -6.35 7.03
C ILE A 138 5.07 -7.08 8.35
N SER A 139 4.54 -8.28 8.53
CA SER A 139 4.73 -9.14 9.71
C SER A 139 6.14 -9.70 9.94
N LYS A 140 7.09 -9.56 9.00
CA LYS A 140 8.29 -10.41 8.94
C LYS A 140 9.59 -9.81 9.52
N ASP A 141 9.57 -8.61 10.09
CA ASP A 141 10.76 -7.94 10.65
C ASP A 141 10.80 -7.84 12.18
#